data_AF-A0A124FP20-F1
#
_entry.id   AF-A0A124FP20-F1
#
_cell.length_a   1.000
_cell.length_b   1.000
_cell.length_c   1.000
_cell.angle_alpha   90.00
_cell.angle_beta   90.00
_cell.angle_gamma   90.00
#
_symmetry.space_group_name_H-M   'P 1'
#
loop_
_entity.id
_entity.type
_entity.pdbx_description
1 polymer ?
#
loop_
_entity_poly.entity_id
_entity_poly.type
_entity_poly.pdbx_seq_one_letter_code
_entity_poly.pdbx_strand_id
1 'polypeptide(L)'
;MVKKDIKNLIFVDCEANGQSPSIGKLTEFGAVAYPSKATFYGVLLGKEPIEEKKVFEEFERWVLQITNRERPIFVSDNPAFDWQWINDGFWRTIGRNPFGYSARRIGDFYAGLVGDFRDSSSWKKLRITPHDHNPVNDAMGNLEAFERLLNGER
;
A
#
# COMPACT_ATOMS: atom_id res chain seq x y z
N MET A 1 8.30 -13.92 -18.91
CA MET A 1 8.77 -12.58 -19.34
C MET A 1 8.12 -11.56 -18.41
N VAL A 2 8.85 -11.02 -17.43
CA VAL A 2 8.33 -9.95 -16.56
C VAL A 2 8.06 -8.74 -17.44
N LYS A 3 6.82 -8.20 -17.42
CA LYS A 3 6.46 -7.03 -18.23
C LYS A 3 7.35 -5.86 -17.82
N LYS A 4 8.21 -5.41 -18.74
CA LYS A 4 9.33 -4.48 -18.49
C LYS A 4 8.94 -3.05 -18.06
N ASP A 5 7.66 -2.72 -17.94
CA ASP A 5 7.20 -1.32 -17.79
C ASP A 5 6.22 -1.07 -16.63
N ILE A 6 6.10 -1.97 -15.66
CA ILE A 6 5.24 -1.72 -14.48
C ILE A 6 5.87 -0.64 -13.61
N LYS A 7 5.27 0.57 -13.57
CA LYS A 7 5.80 1.74 -12.84
C LYS A 7 4.76 2.47 -11.99
N ASN A 8 3.53 1.94 -11.92
CA ASN A 8 2.39 2.58 -11.29
C ASN A 8 1.85 1.79 -10.08
N LEU A 9 2.60 0.81 -9.56
CA LEU A 9 2.21 0.09 -8.34
C LEU A 9 2.72 0.83 -7.12
N ILE A 10 1.82 1.09 -6.17
CA ILE A 10 2.14 1.67 -4.88
C ILE A 10 1.75 0.65 -3.81
N PHE A 11 2.77 0.13 -3.11
CA PHE A 11 2.60 -0.76 -1.98
C PHE A 11 2.28 0.09 -0.76
N VAL A 12 1.19 -0.21 -0.05
CA VAL A 12 0.72 0.58 1.08
C VAL A 12 0.43 -0.32 2.26
N ASP A 13 0.79 0.15 3.44
CA ASP A 13 0.51 -0.48 4.73
C ASP A 13 0.03 0.60 5.70
N CYS A 14 -0.97 0.30 6.52
CA CYS A 14 -1.63 1.25 7.42
C CYS A 14 -1.63 0.75 8.86
N GLU A 15 -1.34 1.67 9.78
CA GLU A 15 -1.55 1.48 11.21
C GLU A 15 -2.75 2.32 11.67
N ALA A 16 -3.63 1.71 12.44
CA ALA A 16 -4.86 2.36 12.92
C ALA A 16 -5.22 1.88 14.33
N ASN A 17 -5.91 2.73 15.09
CA ASN A 17 -6.37 2.40 16.44
C ASN A 17 -7.77 1.75 16.48
N GLY A 18 -8.27 1.30 15.32
CA GLY A 18 -9.54 0.58 15.20
C GLY A 18 -9.58 -0.30 13.96
N GLN A 19 -10.70 -0.99 13.74
CA GLN A 19 -10.81 -1.95 12.64
C GLN A 19 -11.38 -1.35 11.34
N SER A 20 -12.02 -0.18 11.43
CA SER A 20 -12.57 0.54 10.29
C SER A 20 -12.76 2.03 10.62
N PRO A 21 -12.92 2.89 9.60
CA PRO A 21 -13.19 4.32 9.79
C PRO A 21 -14.38 4.65 10.69
N SER A 22 -15.34 3.74 10.85
CA SER A 22 -16.53 3.98 11.70
C SER A 22 -16.26 3.81 13.19
N ILE A 23 -15.17 3.12 13.58
CA ILE A 23 -14.89 2.79 14.99
C ILE A 23 -13.45 3.11 15.41
N GLY A 24 -12.69 3.80 14.57
CA GLY A 24 -11.31 4.19 14.87
C GLY A 24 -10.79 5.25 13.93
N LYS A 25 -9.48 5.47 13.98
CA LYS A 25 -8.75 6.42 13.15
C LYS A 25 -7.48 5.79 12.60
N LEU A 26 -7.15 6.14 11.35
CA LEU A 26 -5.83 5.92 10.77
C LEU A 26 -4.81 6.75 11.57
N THR A 27 -3.78 6.11 12.11
CA THR A 27 -2.73 6.78 12.89
C THR A 27 -1.52 7.10 12.02
N GLU A 28 -1.16 6.19 11.13
CA GLU A 28 -0.07 6.38 10.17
C GLU A 28 -0.17 5.39 9.01
N PHE A 29 0.52 5.69 7.91
CA PHE A 29 0.64 4.79 6.77
C PHE A 29 1.98 4.98 6.06
N GLY A 30 2.46 3.89 5.45
CA GLY A 30 3.65 3.86 4.63
C GLY A 30 3.28 3.51 3.21
N ALA A 31 3.92 4.17 2.24
CA ALA A 31 3.77 3.83 0.84
C ALA A 31 5.14 3.66 0.18
N VAL A 32 5.28 2.66 -0.69
CA VAL A 32 6.50 2.38 -1.44
C VAL A 32 6.17 2.17 -2.92
N ALA A 33 6.81 2.94 -3.79
CA ALA A 33 6.61 2.88 -5.23
C ALA A 33 7.48 1.79 -5.87
N TYR A 34 6.89 0.92 -6.67
CA TYR A 34 7.62 -0.02 -7.51
C TYR A 34 7.86 0.56 -8.91
N PRO A 35 9.07 0.41 -9.50
CA PRO A 35 10.24 -0.32 -8.98
C PRO A 35 11.25 0.58 -8.25
N SER A 36 10.99 1.88 -8.11
CA SER A 36 11.99 2.84 -7.60
C SER A 36 12.33 2.66 -6.12
N LYS A 37 11.46 1.97 -5.36
CA LYS A 37 11.51 1.86 -3.89
C LYS A 37 11.47 3.21 -3.18
N ALA A 38 11.04 4.27 -3.88
CA ALA A 38 10.78 5.57 -3.26
C ALA A 38 9.66 5.42 -2.23
N THR A 39 9.81 6.08 -1.09
CA THR A 39 8.89 5.95 0.04
C THR A 39 8.12 7.24 0.30
N PHE A 40 6.95 7.10 0.91
CA PHE A 40 6.20 8.17 1.53
C PHE A 40 5.74 7.69 2.91
N TYR A 41 5.83 8.57 3.91
CA TYR A 41 5.38 8.29 5.26
C TYR A 41 4.34 9.33 5.69
N GLY A 42 3.10 8.88 5.89
CA GLY A 42 2.02 9.72 6.36
C GLY A 42 1.75 9.47 7.84
N VAL A 43 2.08 10.44 8.69
CA VAL A 43 1.74 10.40 10.12
C VAL A 43 0.49 11.25 10.35
N LEU A 44 -0.52 10.70 11.01
CA LEU A 44 -1.80 11.37 11.34
C LEU A 44 -2.06 11.43 12.85
N LEU A 45 -1.37 10.61 13.64
CA LEU A 45 -1.51 10.63 15.10
C LEU A 45 -1.21 12.02 15.66
N GLY A 46 -2.16 12.56 16.42
CA GLY A 46 -2.05 13.88 17.04
C GLY A 46 -2.20 15.07 16.08
N LYS A 47 -2.58 14.83 14.81
CA LYS A 47 -2.84 15.89 13.84
C LYS A 47 -4.27 16.41 13.92
N GLU A 48 -4.41 17.73 13.80
CA GLU A 48 -5.70 18.37 13.60
C GLU A 48 -6.19 18.19 12.15
N PRO A 49 -7.50 18.34 11.85
CA PRO A 49 -8.05 18.09 10.52
C PRO A 49 -7.36 18.83 9.37
N ILE A 50 -6.87 20.06 9.62
CA ILE A 50 -6.13 20.84 8.61
C ILE A 50 -4.76 20.23 8.29
N GLU A 51 -4.14 19.56 9.26
CA GLU A 51 -2.86 18.89 9.10
C GLU A 51 -3.05 17.51 8.46
N GLU A 52 -4.11 16.77 8.81
CA GLU A 52 -4.49 15.55 8.08
C GLU A 52 -4.67 15.84 6.59
N LYS A 53 -5.38 16.91 6.26
CA LYS A 53 -5.57 17.33 4.86
C LYS A 53 -4.25 17.58 4.13
N LYS A 54 -3.29 18.25 4.77
CA LYS A 54 -1.96 18.49 4.17
C LYS A 54 -1.23 17.17 3.88
N VAL A 55 -1.28 16.20 4.79
CA VAL A 55 -0.66 14.88 4.59
C VAL A 55 -1.25 14.20 3.36
N PHE A 56 -2.58 14.23 3.18
CA PHE A 56 -3.23 13.63 2.01
C PHE A 56 -3.00 14.42 0.71
N GLU A 57 -2.90 15.75 0.76
CA GLU A 57 -2.51 16.57 -0.41
C GLU A 57 -1.06 16.29 -0.85
N GLU A 58 -0.14 16.13 0.11
CA GLU A 58 1.25 15.75 -0.15
C GLU A 58 1.34 14.32 -0.69
N PHE A 59 0.56 13.39 -0.12
CA PHE A 59 0.50 12.03 -0.60
C PHE A 59 -0.06 11.94 -2.02
N GLU A 60 -1.17 12.63 -2.34
CA GLU A 60 -1.70 12.68 -3.70
C GLU A 60 -0.66 13.22 -4.68
N ARG A 61 0.02 14.32 -4.33
CA ARG A 61 1.08 14.91 -5.17
C ARG A 61 2.21 13.92 -5.41
N TRP A 62 2.67 13.25 -4.36
CA TRP A 62 3.73 12.25 -4.44
C TRP A 62 3.32 11.07 -5.34
N VAL A 63 2.11 10.52 -5.16
CA VAL A 63 1.58 9.43 -6.00
C VAL A 63 1.54 9.84 -7.46
N LEU A 64 0.94 11.00 -7.78
CA LEU A 64 0.82 11.46 -9.16
C LEU A 64 2.17 11.76 -9.82
N GLN A 65 3.15 12.23 -9.05
CA GLN A 65 4.52 12.46 -9.55
C GLN A 65 5.25 11.14 -9.80
N ILE A 66 5.22 10.22 -8.83
CA ILE A 66 6.00 8.98 -8.91
C ILE A 66 5.46 8.02 -9.98
N THR A 67 4.15 8.06 -10.25
CA THR A 67 3.54 7.27 -11.34
C THR A 67 3.54 8.00 -12.69
N ASN A 68 4.23 9.14 -12.82
CA ASN A 68 4.22 9.97 -14.02
C ASN A 68 2.80 10.28 -14.54
N ARG A 69 1.87 10.54 -13.60
CA ARG A 69 0.44 10.76 -13.83
C ARG A 69 -0.33 9.61 -14.49
N GLU A 70 0.27 8.42 -14.61
CA GLU A 70 -0.49 7.21 -14.89
C GLU A 70 -1.38 6.86 -13.70
N ARG A 71 -2.47 6.13 -13.98
CA ARG A 71 -3.40 5.68 -12.93
C ARG A 71 -2.66 4.82 -11.91
N PRO A 72 -2.55 5.23 -10.64
CA PRO A 72 -1.85 4.45 -9.63
C PRO A 72 -2.67 3.22 -9.24
N ILE A 73 -1.99 2.12 -8.94
CA ILE A 73 -2.57 0.86 -8.49
C ILE A 73 -2.16 0.62 -7.05
N PHE A 74 -3.14 0.55 -6.17
CA PHE A 74 -2.94 0.23 -4.76
C PHE A 74 -2.62 -1.26 -4.58
N VAL A 75 -1.54 -1.58 -3.88
CA VAL A 75 -1.11 -2.95 -3.58
C VAL A 75 -0.91 -3.09 -2.07
N SER A 76 -1.36 -4.20 -1.48
CA SER A 76 -1.21 -4.46 -0.05
C SER A 76 -1.26 -5.98 0.25
N ASP A 77 -0.75 -6.38 1.43
CA ASP A 77 -0.98 -7.73 2.02
C ASP A 77 -2.46 -7.92 2.42
N ASN A 78 -3.06 -6.90 3.04
CA ASN A 78 -4.45 -6.88 3.50
C ASN A 78 -5.25 -5.68 2.93
N PRO A 79 -5.52 -5.66 1.62
CA PRO A 79 -6.10 -4.48 0.97
C PRO A 79 -7.49 -4.10 1.50
N ALA A 80 -8.28 -5.04 2.04
CA ALA A 80 -9.55 -4.70 2.65
C ALA A 80 -9.39 -3.77 3.87
N PHE A 81 -8.28 -3.91 4.61
CA PHE A 81 -7.95 -3.07 5.75
C PHE A 81 -7.22 -1.78 5.34
N ASP A 82 -6.16 -1.88 4.55
CA ASP A 82 -5.35 -0.70 4.22
C ASP A 82 -6.11 0.27 3.29
N TRP A 83 -6.80 -0.27 2.28
CA TRP A 83 -7.49 0.58 1.31
C TRP A 83 -8.65 1.34 1.93
N GLN A 84 -9.41 0.76 2.88
CA GLN A 84 -10.54 1.47 3.49
C GLN A 84 -10.09 2.75 4.22
N TRP A 85 -8.92 2.72 4.88
CA TRP A 85 -8.38 3.86 5.61
C TRP A 85 -7.88 4.95 4.68
N ILE A 86 -7.13 4.55 3.65
CA ILE A 86 -6.64 5.49 2.64
C ILE A 86 -7.81 6.10 1.86
N ASN A 87 -8.81 5.30 1.50
CA ASN A 87 -10.01 5.77 0.83
C ASN A 87 -10.78 6.77 1.69
N ASP A 88 -11.08 6.43 2.94
CA ASP A 88 -11.77 7.32 3.88
C ASP A 88 -11.00 8.63 4.10
N GLY A 89 -9.69 8.56 4.33
CA GLY A 89 -8.85 9.75 4.51
C GLY A 89 -8.86 10.67 3.29
N PHE A 90 -8.72 10.12 2.09
CA PHE A 90 -8.81 10.89 0.85
C PHE A 90 -10.19 11.53 0.65
N TRP A 91 -11.29 10.80 0.85
CA TRP A 91 -12.64 11.35 0.69
C TRP A 91 -12.97 12.41 1.75
N ARG A 92 -12.57 12.21 3.01
CA ARG A 92 -12.81 13.17 4.09
C ARG A 92 -12.03 14.48 3.88
N THR A 93 -10.82 14.40 3.33
CA THR A 93 -9.89 15.56 3.30
C THR A 93 -9.87 16.31 1.97
N ILE A 94 -9.81 15.59 0.84
CA ILE A 94 -9.65 16.18 -0.50
C ILE A 94 -10.85 15.90 -1.43
N GLY A 95 -11.75 14.99 -1.05
CA GLY A 95 -12.98 14.69 -1.80
C GLY A 95 -12.78 13.84 -3.05
N ARG A 96 -11.66 13.12 -3.18
CA ARG A 96 -11.37 12.15 -4.25
C ARG A 96 -10.26 11.20 -3.82
N ASN A 97 -10.22 9.99 -4.37
CA ASN A 97 -9.15 9.02 -4.14
C ASN A 97 -8.44 8.67 -5.46
N PRO A 98 -7.13 8.96 -5.62
CA PRO A 98 -6.41 8.72 -6.87
C PRO A 98 -6.30 7.23 -7.24
N PHE A 99 -6.43 6.32 -6.27
CA PHE A 99 -6.37 4.87 -6.48
C PHE A 99 -7.69 4.27 -7.03
N GLY A 100 -8.80 5.01 -6.96
CA GLY A 100 -10.12 4.51 -7.31
C GLY A 100 -10.61 3.40 -6.36
N TYR A 101 -11.52 2.55 -6.82
CA TYR A 101 -12.30 1.61 -5.99
C TYR A 101 -11.70 0.19 -5.85
N SER A 102 -10.45 -0.03 -6.24
CA SER A 102 -9.85 -1.37 -6.30
C SER A 102 -8.42 -1.39 -5.80
N ALA A 103 -8.03 -2.50 -5.17
CA ALA A 103 -6.67 -2.78 -4.72
C ALA A 103 -6.24 -4.20 -5.13
N ARG A 104 -4.94 -4.45 -5.17
CA ARG A 104 -4.35 -5.76 -5.47
C ARG A 104 -3.80 -6.38 -4.20
N ARG A 105 -4.17 -7.64 -3.95
CA ARG A 105 -3.62 -8.45 -2.85
C ARG A 105 -2.43 -9.27 -3.32
N ILE A 106 -1.29 -9.16 -2.64
CA ILE A 106 -0.09 -9.96 -2.98
C ILE A 106 -0.36 -11.45 -2.77
N GLY A 107 -1.07 -11.80 -1.69
CA GLY A 107 -1.45 -13.18 -1.38
C GLY A 107 -2.27 -13.86 -2.47
N ASP A 108 -3.18 -13.14 -3.14
CA ASP A 108 -4.00 -13.74 -4.20
C ASP A 108 -3.19 -13.96 -5.48
N PHE A 109 -2.22 -13.08 -5.76
CA PHE A 109 -1.27 -13.29 -6.86
C PHE A 109 -0.41 -14.52 -6.60
N TYR A 110 0.16 -14.64 -5.39
CA TYR A 110 0.94 -15.81 -5.01
C TYR A 110 0.14 -17.12 -5.03
N ALA A 111 -1.07 -17.13 -4.44
CA ALA A 111 -1.97 -18.27 -4.47
C ALA A 111 -2.23 -18.77 -5.91
N GLY A 112 -2.44 -17.83 -6.84
CA GLY A 112 -2.55 -18.12 -8.27
C GLY A 112 -1.26 -18.66 -8.90
N LEU A 113 -0.09 -18.20 -8.47
CA LEU A 113 1.20 -18.72 -8.94
C LEU A 113 1.46 -20.16 -8.50
N VAL A 114 1.13 -20.51 -7.24
CA VAL A 114 1.35 -21.87 -6.70
C VAL A 114 0.21 -22.83 -6.99
N GLY A 115 -0.94 -22.34 -7.49
CA GLY A 115 -2.09 -23.17 -7.82
C GLY A 115 -2.88 -23.63 -6.58
N ASP A 116 -2.65 -23.02 -5.42
CA ASP A 116 -3.40 -23.26 -4.19
C ASP A 116 -4.07 -21.97 -3.74
N PHE A 117 -5.38 -21.87 -4.01
CA PHE A 117 -6.19 -20.70 -3.64
C PHE A 117 -6.22 -20.43 -2.12
N ARG A 118 -5.95 -21.44 -1.29
CA ARG A 118 -5.93 -21.30 0.18
C ARG A 118 -4.61 -20.73 0.68
N ASP A 119 -3.53 -20.88 -0.08
CA ASP A 119 -2.20 -20.41 0.31
C ASP A 119 -2.01 -18.94 -0.04
N SER A 120 -2.59 -18.06 0.78
CA SER A 120 -2.49 -16.60 0.63
C SER A 120 -1.37 -15.96 1.47
N SER A 121 -0.58 -16.75 2.19
CA SER A 121 0.33 -16.26 3.24
C SER A 121 1.76 -16.79 3.16
N SER A 122 2.03 -17.94 2.52
CA SER A 122 3.39 -18.50 2.50
C SER A 122 4.42 -17.60 1.81
N TRP A 123 3.98 -16.73 0.89
CA TRP A 123 4.84 -15.71 0.29
C TRP A 123 5.50 -14.76 1.30
N LYS A 124 4.94 -14.59 2.50
CA LYS A 124 5.49 -13.69 3.53
C LYS A 124 6.91 -14.06 3.94
N LYS A 125 7.31 -15.33 3.79
CA LYS A 125 8.69 -15.81 4.00
C LYS A 125 9.70 -15.14 3.04
N LEU A 126 9.22 -14.51 1.97
CA LEU A 126 10.04 -13.84 0.97
C LEU A 126 10.36 -12.38 1.31
N ARG A 127 9.73 -11.80 2.35
CA ARG A 127 10.07 -10.45 2.84
C ARG A 127 11.55 -10.39 3.23
N ILE A 128 12.24 -9.30 2.87
CA ILE A 128 13.63 -9.06 3.28
C ILE A 128 13.63 -8.10 4.47
N THR A 129 12.99 -6.94 4.34
CA THR A 129 12.68 -6.07 5.49
C THR A 129 11.71 -6.79 6.45
N PRO A 130 12.07 -6.94 7.74
CA PRO A 130 11.19 -7.57 8.73
C PRO A 130 9.90 -6.78 8.95
N HIS A 131 8.84 -7.49 9.33
CA HIS A 131 7.60 -6.86 9.76
C HIS A 131 7.75 -6.33 11.19
N ASP A 132 7.73 -5.02 11.38
CA ASP A 132 8.09 -4.38 12.66
C ASP A 132 7.09 -3.32 13.13
N HIS A 133 5.90 -3.24 12.51
CA HIS A 133 4.88 -2.23 12.76
C HIS A 133 5.33 -0.80 12.45
N ASN A 134 6.40 -0.63 11.67
CA ASN A 134 6.64 0.59 10.93
C ASN A 134 6.05 0.41 9.53
N PRO A 135 5.01 1.17 9.15
CA PRO A 135 4.27 0.88 7.92
C PRO A 135 5.10 1.12 6.65
N VAL A 136 6.19 1.91 6.72
CA VAL A 136 7.13 2.06 5.58
C VAL A 136 7.96 0.80 5.41
N ASN A 137 8.47 0.24 6.51
CA ASN A 137 9.24 -1.01 6.49
C ASN A 137 8.36 -2.18 6.04
N ASP A 138 7.11 -2.22 6.50
CA ASP A 138 6.15 -3.26 6.18
C ASP A 138 5.76 -3.22 4.70
N ALA A 139 5.46 -2.04 4.16
CA ALA A 139 5.24 -1.84 2.73
C ALA A 139 6.49 -2.16 1.89
N MET A 140 7.71 -1.87 2.39
CA MET A 140 8.97 -2.22 1.72
C MET A 140 9.16 -3.75 1.65
N GLY A 141 9.00 -4.45 2.77
CA GLY A 141 9.10 -5.91 2.81
C GLY A 141 8.08 -6.57 1.88
N ASN A 142 6.87 -6.01 1.78
CA ASN A 142 5.84 -6.44 0.83
C ASN A 142 6.28 -6.26 -0.63
N LEU A 143 6.88 -5.12 -0.98
CA LEU A 143 7.42 -4.86 -2.32
C LEU A 143 8.57 -5.82 -2.68
N GLU A 144 9.51 -6.03 -1.75
CA GLU A 144 10.65 -6.93 -1.96
C GLU A 144 10.21 -8.38 -2.16
N ALA A 145 9.24 -8.84 -1.37
CA ALA A 145 8.65 -10.15 -1.57
C ALA A 145 8.00 -10.25 -2.95
N PHE A 146 7.27 -9.22 -3.38
CA PHE A 146 6.69 -9.16 -4.72
C PHE A 146 7.74 -9.20 -5.84
N GLU A 147 8.88 -8.51 -5.69
CA GLU A 147 10.00 -8.62 -6.64
C GLU A 147 10.51 -10.05 -6.78
N ARG A 148 10.66 -10.77 -5.67
CA ARG A 148 11.08 -12.17 -5.65
C ARG A 148 10.05 -13.07 -6.31
N LEU A 149 8.75 -12.84 -6.09
CA LEU A 149 7.67 -13.54 -6.80
C LEU A 149 7.74 -13.32 -8.32
N LEU A 150 8.02 -12.09 -8.78
CA LEU A 150 8.20 -11.80 -10.21
C LEU A 150 9.43 -12.51 -10.81
N ASN A 151 10.44 -12.76 -9.99
CA ASN A 151 11.64 -13.53 -10.36
C ASN A 151 11.45 -15.05 -10.26
N GLY A 152 10.26 -15.52 -9.88
CA GLY A 152 9.88 -16.93 -9.87
C GLY A 152 10.08 -17.65 -8.54
N GLU A 153 10.48 -16.95 -7.48
CA GLU A 153 10.55 -17.51 -6.13
C GLU A 153 9.15 -17.74 -5.57
N ARG A 154 8.96 -18.83 -4.79
CA ARG A 154 7.66 -19.24 -4.23
C ARG A 154 7.81 -19.87 -2.86
#